data_AF-S4RU56-F1
#
_entry.id   AF-S4RU56-F1
#
_cell.length_a   1.000
_cell.length_b   1.000
_cell.length_c   1.000
_cell.angle_alpha   90.00
_cell.angle_beta   90.00
_cell.angle_gamma   90.00
#
_symmetry.space_group_name_H-M   'P 1'
#
loop_
_entity.id
_entity.type
_entity.pdbx_description
1 polymer ?
#
loop_
_entity_poly.entity_id
_entity_poly.type
_entity_poly.pdbx_seq_one_letter_code
_entity_poly.pdbx_strand_id
1 'polypeptide(L)'
;VIRDWWMCTIMSVMFEFLEYSLEHQLPNFSECWWDHWIMDVLVCNGLGIYCGMKTLEWLSIKPYRWQNLWSIPTYRGKIKRVAFQFTPHSWVRFAWKPASSLHRWLAVIVIISVFLLAELNTFYLKFVLWMAPEHFLITVRLVFFIHCGAVSMREVYDFLDDPKLSRKLGQQAWITAAVTMTEFLIVIKYDPGTVSRPFPFHVAQCWLLGATGVLAWTVWRFFIRKERLI
;
A
#
# COMPACT_ATOMS: atom_id res chain seq x y z
N VAL A 1 0.65 4.34 5.92
CA VAL A 1 -0.48 3.38 5.84
C VAL A 1 0.03 1.97 6.12
N ILE A 2 0.92 1.44 5.28
CA ILE A 2 1.65 0.19 5.54
C ILE A 2 2.98 0.55 6.21
N ARG A 3 3.29 -0.05 7.36
CA ARG A 3 4.46 0.26 8.21
C ARG A 3 5.51 -0.85 8.14
N ASP A 4 5.82 -1.29 6.93
CA ASP A 4 6.71 -2.42 6.69
C ASP A 4 7.55 -2.17 5.44
N TRP A 5 8.88 -2.26 5.59
CA TRP A 5 9.83 -1.99 4.51
C TRP A 5 9.58 -2.91 3.31
N TRP A 6 9.44 -4.22 3.56
CA TRP A 6 9.32 -5.21 2.50
C TRP A 6 8.04 -5.03 1.69
N MET A 7 6.90 -4.84 2.36
CA MET A 7 5.64 -4.59 1.65
C MET A 7 5.67 -3.29 0.86
N CYS A 8 6.21 -2.21 1.43
CA CYS A 8 6.30 -0.92 0.75
C CYS A 8 7.20 -0.99 -0.49
N THR A 9 8.36 -1.65 -0.39
CA THR A 9 9.26 -1.83 -1.55
C THR A 9 8.59 -2.68 -2.64
N ILE A 10 7.85 -3.73 -2.27
CA ILE A 10 7.12 -4.53 -3.26
C ILE A 10 6.04 -3.72 -3.95
N MET A 11 5.24 -2.96 -3.22
CA MET A 11 4.21 -2.13 -3.85
C MET A 11 4.82 -1.10 -4.79
N SER A 12 5.92 -0.44 -4.39
CA SER A 12 6.65 0.49 -5.24
C SER A 12 7.12 -0.16 -6.55
N VAL A 13 7.82 -1.30 -6.47
CA VAL A 13 8.31 -2.01 -7.66
C VAL A 13 7.17 -2.57 -8.52
N MET A 14 6.10 -3.08 -7.90
CA MET A 14 4.97 -3.64 -8.63
C MET A 14 4.13 -2.57 -9.31
N PHE A 15 4.07 -1.37 -8.77
CA PHE A 15 3.40 -0.26 -9.41
C PHE A 15 4.12 0.15 -10.71
N GLU A 16 5.44 0.31 -10.69
CA GLU A 16 6.22 0.54 -11.93
C GLU A 16 6.02 -0.56 -12.97
N PHE A 17 6.00 -1.81 -12.51
CA PHE A 17 5.75 -2.94 -13.41
C PHE A 17 4.35 -2.89 -14.04
N LEU A 18 3.35 -2.39 -13.29
CA LEU A 18 2.01 -2.16 -13.81
C LEU A 18 1.97 -1.02 -14.82
N GLU A 19 2.70 0.07 -14.60
CA GLU A 19 2.80 1.17 -15.57
C GLU A 19 3.38 0.68 -16.89
N TYR A 20 4.52 -0.02 -16.87
CA TYR A 20 5.07 -0.68 -18.06
C TYR A 20 4.08 -1.63 -18.73
N SER A 21 3.33 -2.39 -17.94
CA SER A 21 2.36 -3.34 -18.48
C SER A 21 1.19 -2.66 -19.17
N LEU A 22 0.86 -1.42 -18.78
CA LEU A 22 -0.36 -0.70 -19.17
C LEU A 22 -0.08 0.54 -20.02
N GLU A 23 1.17 0.80 -20.42
CA GLU A 23 1.53 1.89 -21.34
C GLU A 23 0.75 1.84 -22.67
N HIS A 24 0.42 0.64 -23.14
CA HIS A 24 -0.39 0.43 -24.36
C HIS A 24 -1.86 0.86 -24.19
N GLN A 25 -2.34 0.96 -22.95
CA GLN A 25 -3.69 1.45 -22.62
C GLN A 25 -3.66 2.95 -22.37
N LEU A 26 -2.75 3.42 -21.51
CA LEU A 26 -2.65 4.81 -21.12
C LEU A 26 -1.30 5.42 -21.54
N PRO A 27 -1.29 6.43 -22.43
CA PRO A 27 -0.04 7.05 -22.90
C PRO A 27 0.70 7.78 -21.79
N ASN A 28 0.03 8.11 -20.68
CA ASN A 28 0.67 8.70 -19.50
C ASN A 28 1.71 7.78 -18.86
N PHE A 29 1.64 6.46 -19.07
CA PHE A 29 2.61 5.50 -18.50
C PHE A 29 3.81 5.25 -19.42
N SER A 30 3.86 5.88 -20.60
CA SER A 30 4.97 5.74 -21.54
C SER A 30 6.11 6.71 -21.18
N GLU A 31 6.74 6.48 -20.03
CA GLU A 31 7.84 7.30 -19.52
C GLU A 31 9.21 6.69 -19.85
N CYS A 32 10.28 7.41 -19.51
CA CYS A 32 11.63 6.92 -19.77
C CYS A 32 11.98 5.79 -18.79
N TRP A 33 12.75 4.79 -19.25
CA TRP A 33 13.11 3.66 -18.38
C TRP A 33 13.85 4.07 -17.10
N TRP A 34 14.66 5.14 -17.19
CA TRP A 34 15.42 5.63 -16.04
C TRP A 34 14.52 6.35 -15.04
N ASP A 35 13.39 6.90 -15.48
CA ASP A 35 12.42 7.57 -14.60
C ASP A 35 11.82 6.53 -13.66
N HIS A 36 11.20 5.48 -14.22
CA HIS A 36 10.66 4.35 -13.45
C HIS A 36 11.66 3.76 -12.43
N TRP A 37 12.85 3.35 -12.88
CA TRP A 37 13.74 2.59 -11.99
C TRP A 37 14.61 3.46 -11.09
N ILE A 38 15.13 4.58 -11.60
CA ILE A 38 16.05 5.41 -10.83
C ILE A 38 15.27 6.47 -10.07
N MET A 39 14.42 7.23 -10.76
CA MET A 39 13.67 8.31 -10.11
C MET A 39 12.60 7.74 -9.19
N ASP A 40 11.72 6.87 -9.68
CA ASP A 40 10.56 6.46 -8.90
C ASP A 40 10.89 5.39 -7.87
N VAL A 41 11.46 4.24 -8.27
CA VAL A 41 11.76 3.16 -7.31
C VAL A 41 12.87 3.56 -6.33
N LEU A 42 14.02 4.03 -6.82
CA LEU A 42 15.19 4.23 -5.96
C LEU A 42 15.14 5.56 -5.20
N VAL A 43 14.83 6.66 -5.88
CA VAL A 43 14.88 8.00 -5.28
C VAL A 43 13.57 8.33 -4.57
N CYS A 44 12.47 8.53 -5.28
CA CYS A 44 11.21 9.01 -4.73
C CYS A 44 10.62 8.02 -3.71
N ASN A 45 10.34 6.80 -4.15
CA ASN A 45 9.72 5.78 -3.31
C ASN A 45 10.74 5.21 -2.31
N GLY A 46 11.94 4.86 -2.77
CA GLY A 46 12.99 4.28 -1.92
C GLY A 46 13.42 5.21 -0.77
N LEU A 47 13.70 6.48 -1.05
CA LEU A 47 14.01 7.45 0.02
C LEU A 47 12.79 7.75 0.88
N GLY A 48 11.60 7.83 0.29
CA GLY A 48 10.35 8.02 1.04
C GLY A 48 10.11 6.90 2.06
N ILE A 49 10.29 5.65 1.65
CA ILE A 49 10.19 4.47 2.52
C ILE A 49 11.28 4.53 3.61
N TYR A 50 12.53 4.86 3.26
CA TYR A 50 13.63 4.99 4.23
C TYR A 50 13.38 6.05 5.28
N CYS A 51 13.03 7.26 4.86
CA CYS A 51 12.68 8.36 5.75
C CYS A 51 11.46 7.99 6.60
N GLY A 52 10.44 7.34 6.02
CA GLY A 52 9.26 6.86 6.73
C GLY A 52 9.60 5.86 7.83
N MET A 53 10.40 4.84 7.51
CA MET A 53 10.82 3.82 8.48
C MET A 53 11.70 4.40 9.59
N LYS A 54 12.62 5.32 9.27
CA LYS A 54 13.42 6.02 10.28
C LYS A 54 12.57 6.92 11.18
N THR A 55 11.56 7.57 10.61
CA THR A 55 10.61 8.38 11.38
C THR A 55 9.81 7.51 12.35
N LEU A 56 9.32 6.35 11.91
CA LEU A 56 8.62 5.38 12.76
C LEU A 56 9.52 4.85 13.90
N GLU A 57 10.78 4.53 13.59
CA GLU A 57 11.76 4.11 14.59
C GLU A 57 11.97 5.19 15.66
N TRP A 58 12.19 6.45 15.24
CA TRP A 58 12.36 7.60 16.13
C TRP A 58 11.14 7.87 17.02
N LEU A 59 9.93 7.68 16.48
CA LEU A 59 8.68 7.84 17.24
C LEU A 59 8.48 6.69 18.25
N SER A 60 8.91 5.48 17.91
CA SER A 60 8.72 4.28 18.76
C SER A 60 9.57 4.24 20.03
N ILE A 61 10.68 4.98 20.09
CA ILE A 61 11.66 4.91 21.19
C ILE A 61 11.36 5.93 22.32
N LYS A 62 10.28 6.71 22.24
CA LYS A 62 10.08 7.85 23.15
C LYS A 62 9.41 7.50 24.49
N PRO A 63 10.07 7.75 25.63
CA PRO A 63 9.43 7.66 26.94
C PRO A 63 8.50 8.85 27.17
N TYR A 64 7.25 8.58 27.56
CA TYR A 64 6.28 9.61 27.96
C TYR A 64 6.60 10.13 29.36
N ARG A 65 6.87 11.43 29.49
CA ARG A 65 7.05 12.10 30.78
C ARG A 65 5.79 12.88 31.15
N TRP A 66 5.13 12.49 32.23
CA TRP A 66 3.89 13.09 32.74
C TRP A 66 4.09 14.31 33.67
N GLN A 67 5.20 15.05 33.54
CA GLN A 67 5.49 16.23 34.38
C GLN A 67 4.52 17.39 34.05
N ASN A 68 4.36 18.42 34.88
CA ASN A 68 3.48 19.57 34.56
C ASN A 68 4.04 20.46 33.43
N LEU A 69 3.21 21.06 32.56
CA LEU A 69 3.69 21.93 31.46
C LEU A 69 4.49 23.13 31.98
N TRP A 70 4.13 23.62 33.17
CA TRP A 70 4.78 24.70 33.89
C TRP A 70 6.17 24.35 34.43
N SER A 71 6.52 23.06 34.53
CA SER A 71 7.85 22.61 34.95
C SER A 71 8.90 22.71 33.84
N ILE A 72 8.51 23.06 32.61
CA ILE A 72 9.41 23.20 31.47
C ILE A 72 9.82 24.68 31.33
N PRO A 73 11.10 25.04 31.58
CA PRO A 73 11.52 26.44 31.63
C PRO A 73 11.56 27.11 30.25
N THR A 74 11.79 26.34 29.18
CA THR A 74 11.95 26.88 27.82
C THR A 74 10.65 26.85 27.01
N TYR A 75 10.35 27.94 26.28
CA TYR A 75 9.23 28.01 25.33
C TYR A 75 9.31 26.95 24.23
N ARG A 76 10.51 26.69 23.67
CA ARG A 76 10.71 25.60 22.70
C ARG A 76 10.32 24.23 23.26
N GLY A 77 10.64 23.97 24.52
CA GLY A 77 10.25 22.73 25.21
C GLY A 77 8.73 22.60 25.41
N LYS A 78 8.05 23.72 25.72
CA LYS A 78 6.58 23.76 25.83
C LYS A 78 5.91 23.47 24.48
N ILE A 79 6.34 24.14 23.40
CA ILE A 79 5.82 23.89 22.03
C ILE A 79 6.07 22.45 21.61
N LYS A 80 7.29 21.95 21.81
CA LYS A 80 7.66 20.56 21.50
C LYS A 80 6.75 19.57 22.23
N ARG A 81 6.43 19.82 23.50
CA ARG A 81 5.52 18.97 24.28
C ARG A 81 4.10 18.99 23.73
N VAL A 82 3.54 20.18 23.46
CA VAL A 82 2.20 20.31 22.90
C VAL A 82 2.11 19.55 21.57
N ALA A 83 3.12 19.68 20.70
CA ALA A 83 3.20 18.92 19.46
C ALA A 83 3.19 17.39 19.69
N PHE A 84 3.86 16.89 20.73
CA PHE A 84 3.84 15.46 21.07
C PHE A 84 2.52 14.96 21.67
N GLN A 85 1.64 15.83 22.16
CA GLN A 85 0.30 15.41 22.60
C GLN A 85 -0.59 14.99 21.42
N PHE A 86 -0.30 15.50 20.22
CA PHE A 86 -0.96 15.07 18.99
C PHE A 86 -0.38 13.76 18.42
N THR A 87 0.62 13.16 19.06
CA THR A 87 1.13 11.83 18.70
C THR A 87 0.45 10.74 19.55
N PRO A 88 0.13 9.57 18.97
CA PRO A 88 -0.58 8.50 19.66
C PRO A 88 0.20 7.98 20.88
N HIS A 89 -0.54 7.62 21.94
CA HIS A 89 0.01 7.14 23.23
C HIS A 89 0.99 5.97 23.10
N SER A 90 0.78 5.08 22.12
CA SER A 90 1.73 4.01 21.81
C SER A 90 1.92 3.88 20.31
N TRP A 91 3.17 3.73 19.89
CA TRP A 91 3.54 3.46 18.51
C TRP A 91 3.63 1.96 18.28
N VAL A 92 2.52 1.35 17.88
CA VAL A 92 2.46 -0.08 17.56
C VAL A 92 3.25 -0.35 16.27
N ARG A 93 4.22 -1.28 16.36
CA ARG A 93 4.96 -1.81 15.21
C ARG A 93 4.12 -2.92 14.57
N PHE A 94 3.91 -2.84 13.25
CA PHE A 94 3.21 -3.89 12.51
C PHE A 94 4.22 -4.93 12.04
N ALA A 95 4.05 -6.18 12.47
CA ALA A 95 4.88 -7.30 12.05
C ALA A 95 4.05 -8.25 11.18
N TRP A 96 3.95 -7.93 9.89
CA TRP A 96 3.09 -8.68 8.94
C TRP A 96 3.48 -10.14 8.79
N LYS A 97 4.79 -10.45 8.83
CA LYS A 97 5.34 -11.81 8.74
C LYS A 97 4.64 -12.63 7.62
N PRO A 98 4.70 -12.19 6.35
CA PRO A 98 3.90 -12.75 5.25
C PRO A 98 4.08 -14.27 5.11
N ALA A 99 5.30 -14.79 5.31
CA ALA A 99 5.61 -16.22 5.17
C ALA A 99 5.37 -17.08 6.42
N SER A 100 4.62 -16.58 7.42
CA SER A 100 4.36 -17.29 8.69
C SER A 100 3.22 -18.30 8.60
N SER A 101 2.14 -17.97 7.90
CA SER A 101 1.02 -18.87 7.64
C SER A 101 0.48 -18.65 6.23
N LEU A 102 -0.12 -19.69 5.64
CA LEU A 102 -0.73 -19.58 4.32
C LEU A 102 -1.82 -18.49 4.30
N HIS A 103 -2.62 -18.40 5.36
CA HIS A 103 -3.63 -17.36 5.51
C HIS A 103 -3.03 -15.95 5.47
N ARG A 104 -1.95 -15.69 6.21
CA ARG A 104 -1.27 -14.39 6.20
C ARG A 104 -0.63 -14.09 4.85
N TRP A 105 -0.05 -15.10 4.21
CA TRP A 105 0.53 -14.95 2.87
C TRP A 105 -0.51 -14.52 1.85
N LEU A 106 -1.64 -15.23 1.77
CA LEU A 106 -2.74 -14.91 0.87
C LEU A 106 -3.35 -13.55 1.19
N ALA A 107 -3.52 -13.22 2.48
CA ALA A 107 -4.00 -11.91 2.90
C ALA A 107 -3.07 -10.78 2.43
N VAL A 108 -1.75 -10.95 2.54
CA VAL A 108 -0.78 -9.96 2.05
C VAL A 108 -0.84 -9.79 0.53
N ILE A 109 -1.00 -10.89 -0.24
CA ILE A 109 -1.23 -10.80 -1.70
C ILE A 109 -2.48 -9.98 -2.00
N VAL A 110 -3.59 -10.25 -1.30
CA VAL A 110 -4.85 -9.51 -1.48
C VAL A 110 -4.68 -8.04 -1.12
N ILE A 111 -4.01 -7.73 0.00
CA ILE A 111 -3.72 -6.34 0.41
C ILE A 111 -2.93 -5.60 -0.67
N ILE A 112 -1.85 -6.20 -1.17
CA ILE A 112 -1.03 -5.60 -2.23
C ILE A 112 -1.87 -5.37 -3.48
N SER A 113 -2.68 -6.36 -3.89
CA SER A 113 -3.53 -6.27 -5.08
C SER A 113 -4.58 -5.15 -4.96
N VAL A 114 -5.24 -5.01 -3.81
CA VAL A 114 -6.23 -3.95 -3.57
C VAL A 114 -5.57 -2.58 -3.53
N PHE A 115 -4.37 -2.46 -2.95
CA PHE A 115 -3.62 -1.20 -2.92
C PHE A 115 -3.23 -0.76 -4.33
N LEU A 116 -2.63 -1.66 -5.11
CA LEU A 116 -2.26 -1.40 -6.51
C LEU A 116 -3.48 -1.05 -7.37
N LEU A 117 -4.61 -1.73 -7.15
CA LEU A 117 -5.86 -1.41 -7.84
C LEU A 117 -6.37 -0.01 -7.48
N ALA A 118 -6.32 0.38 -6.20
CA ALA A 118 -6.73 1.72 -5.76
C ALA A 118 -5.84 2.82 -6.33
N GLU A 119 -4.54 2.57 -6.47
CA GLU A 119 -3.61 3.46 -7.16
C GLU A 119 -3.92 3.56 -8.65
N LEU A 120 -4.03 2.43 -9.36
CA LEU A 120 -4.41 2.38 -10.78
C LEU A 120 -5.70 3.14 -11.05
N ASN A 121 -6.73 2.93 -10.22
CA ASN A 121 -8.01 3.60 -10.35
C ASN A 121 -7.85 5.13 -10.38
N THR A 122 -6.85 5.70 -9.70
CA THR A 122 -6.55 7.14 -9.77
C THR A 122 -6.25 7.58 -11.21
N PHE A 123 -5.43 6.80 -11.92
CA PHE A 123 -4.99 7.09 -13.29
C PHE A 123 -6.08 6.79 -14.32
N TYR A 124 -6.84 5.72 -14.12
CA TYR A 124 -7.93 5.39 -15.03
C TYR A 124 -9.13 6.32 -14.83
N LEU A 125 -9.50 6.68 -13.61
CA LEU A 125 -10.61 7.61 -13.37
C LEU A 125 -10.33 8.99 -13.93
N LYS A 126 -9.10 9.52 -13.78
CA LYS A 126 -8.76 10.82 -14.39
C LYS A 126 -8.89 10.75 -15.93
N PHE A 127 -8.50 9.63 -16.53
CA PHE A 127 -8.59 9.42 -17.97
C PHE A 127 -10.04 9.31 -18.45
N VAL A 128 -10.82 8.42 -17.84
CA VAL A 128 -12.24 8.17 -18.17
C VAL A 128 -13.10 9.42 -17.97
N LEU A 129 -12.84 10.19 -16.91
CA LEU A 129 -13.57 11.41 -16.59
C LEU A 129 -13.02 12.65 -17.30
N TRP A 130 -12.03 12.52 -18.17
CA TRP A 130 -11.39 13.63 -18.89
C TRP A 130 -10.92 14.77 -17.96
N MET A 131 -10.39 14.42 -16.78
CA MET A 131 -9.90 15.39 -15.80
C MET A 131 -8.43 15.72 -16.06
N ALA A 132 -8.08 17.00 -15.95
CA ALA A 132 -6.69 17.44 -15.96
C ALA A 132 -5.92 16.84 -14.77
N PRO A 133 -4.62 16.52 -14.90
CA PRO A 133 -3.82 15.96 -13.81
C PRO A 133 -3.77 16.83 -12.55
N GLU A 134 -3.84 18.16 -12.71
CA GLU A 134 -3.79 19.13 -11.61
C GLU A 134 -5.15 19.36 -10.94
N HIS A 135 -6.19 18.63 -11.37
CA HIS A 135 -7.54 18.86 -10.86
C HIS A 135 -7.65 18.49 -9.38
N PHE A 136 -8.18 19.42 -8.56
CA PHE A 136 -8.21 19.28 -7.10
C PHE A 136 -8.93 18.01 -6.60
N LEU A 137 -9.88 17.46 -7.37
CA LEU A 137 -10.57 16.22 -7.02
C LEU A 137 -9.62 15.02 -6.90
N ILE A 138 -8.57 14.98 -7.71
CA ILE A 138 -7.55 13.92 -7.65
C ILE A 138 -6.82 14.04 -6.32
N THR A 139 -6.39 15.25 -5.95
CA THR A 139 -5.74 15.54 -4.66
C THR A 139 -6.63 15.20 -3.47
N VAL A 140 -7.90 15.63 -3.50
CA VAL A 140 -8.87 15.32 -2.44
C VAL A 140 -9.07 13.82 -2.29
N ARG A 141 -9.19 13.08 -3.41
CA ARG A 141 -9.31 11.63 -3.39
C ARG A 141 -8.08 10.97 -2.77
N LEU A 142 -6.87 11.36 -3.16
CA LEU A 142 -5.62 10.83 -2.59
C LEU A 142 -5.54 11.08 -1.08
N VAL A 143 -5.85 12.31 -0.64
CA VAL A 143 -5.89 12.65 0.78
C VAL A 143 -6.91 11.77 1.51
N PHE A 144 -8.12 11.61 0.97
CA PHE A 144 -9.15 10.76 1.58
C PHE A 144 -8.71 9.30 1.69
N PHE A 145 -8.15 8.74 0.62
CA PHE A 145 -7.65 7.36 0.59
C PHE A 145 -6.47 7.13 1.54
N ILE A 146 -5.57 8.10 1.73
CA ILE A 146 -4.49 7.99 2.73
C ILE A 146 -5.06 7.84 4.14
N HIS A 147 -6.10 8.61 4.48
CA HIS A 147 -6.72 8.57 5.82
C HIS A 147 -7.56 7.30 6.03
N CYS A 148 -8.45 6.98 5.09
CA CYS A 148 -9.25 5.75 5.14
C CYS A 148 -8.37 4.49 5.10
N GLY A 149 -7.35 4.49 4.23
CA GLY A 149 -6.37 3.43 4.11
C GLY A 149 -5.59 3.21 5.42
N ALA A 150 -5.22 4.28 6.13
CA ALA A 150 -4.52 4.15 7.42
C ALA A 150 -5.36 3.38 8.47
N VAL A 151 -6.67 3.67 8.55
CA VAL A 151 -7.58 2.98 9.48
C VAL A 151 -7.87 1.55 9.00
N SER A 152 -8.19 1.39 7.72
CA SER A 152 -8.42 0.08 7.07
C SER A 152 -7.26 -0.88 7.30
N MET A 153 -6.02 -0.43 7.07
CA MET A 153 -4.84 -1.28 7.27
C MET A 153 -4.63 -1.68 8.73
N ARG A 154 -5.02 -0.83 9.68
CA ARG A 154 -4.96 -1.19 11.10
C ARG A 154 -6.00 -2.25 11.44
N GLU A 155 -7.23 -2.11 10.94
CA GLU A 155 -8.29 -3.11 11.12
C GLU A 155 -7.91 -4.47 10.51
N VAL A 156 -7.34 -4.47 9.31
CA VAL A 156 -6.86 -5.68 8.63
C VAL A 156 -5.73 -6.33 9.43
N TYR A 157 -4.76 -5.54 9.92
CA TYR A 157 -3.69 -6.07 10.76
C TYR A 157 -4.24 -6.72 12.03
N ASP A 158 -5.16 -6.06 12.74
CA ASP A 158 -5.76 -6.58 13.96
C ASP A 158 -6.61 -7.83 13.70
N PHE A 159 -7.25 -7.93 12.53
CA PHE A 159 -7.95 -9.14 12.08
C PHE A 159 -6.98 -10.31 11.81
N LEU A 160 -5.80 -10.05 11.25
CA LEU A 160 -4.79 -11.09 10.96
C LEU A 160 -3.94 -11.50 12.17
N ASP A 161 -3.92 -10.70 13.23
CA ASP A 161 -3.18 -10.96 14.47
C ASP A 161 -4.02 -11.63 15.55
N ASP A 162 -5.36 -11.51 15.48
CA ASP A 162 -6.26 -12.15 16.44
C ASP A 162 -6.34 -13.68 16.23
N PRO A 163 -6.04 -14.50 17.24
CA PRO A 163 -6.20 -15.95 17.15
C PRO A 163 -7.67 -16.41 17.12
N LYS A 164 -8.64 -15.54 17.44
CA LYS A 164 -10.06 -15.88 17.46
C LYS A 164 -10.68 -15.78 16.07
N LEU A 165 -11.01 -16.94 15.49
CA LEU A 165 -11.63 -17.08 14.17
C LEU A 165 -12.98 -16.33 14.00
N SER A 166 -13.65 -15.96 15.09
CA SER A 166 -14.96 -15.30 15.08
C SER A 166 -14.92 -13.78 14.85
N ARG A 167 -13.74 -13.17 14.85
CA ARG A 167 -13.61 -11.72 14.66
C ARG A 167 -13.94 -11.35 13.23
N LYS A 168 -14.81 -10.38 13.03
CA LYS A 168 -15.15 -9.87 11.70
C LYS A 168 -14.10 -8.86 11.24
N LEU A 169 -13.87 -8.78 9.93
CA LEU A 169 -13.07 -7.71 9.34
C LEU A 169 -13.74 -6.36 9.64
N GLY A 170 -12.93 -5.35 9.94
CA GLY A 170 -13.41 -4.02 10.32
C GLY A 170 -14.18 -3.31 9.21
N GLN A 171 -15.03 -2.36 9.61
CA GLN A 171 -15.94 -1.67 8.71
C GLN A 171 -15.20 -0.79 7.70
N GLN A 172 -14.12 -0.12 8.10
CA GLN A 172 -13.36 0.74 7.20
C GLN A 172 -12.63 -0.08 6.15
N ALA A 173 -12.15 -1.27 6.49
CA ALA A 173 -11.57 -2.18 5.51
C ALA A 173 -12.58 -2.60 4.43
N TRP A 174 -13.82 -2.95 4.83
CA TRP A 174 -14.89 -3.26 3.88
C TRP A 174 -15.29 -2.07 3.01
N ILE A 175 -15.47 -0.89 3.60
CA ILE A 175 -15.82 0.33 2.85
C ILE A 175 -14.70 0.67 1.86
N THR A 176 -13.44 0.64 2.27
CA THR A 176 -12.29 0.93 1.39
C THR A 176 -12.25 -0.04 0.21
N ALA A 177 -12.48 -1.34 0.46
CA ALA A 177 -12.56 -2.35 -0.59
C ALA A 177 -13.75 -2.09 -1.53
N ALA A 178 -14.93 -1.79 -0.99
CA ALA A 178 -16.12 -1.50 -1.77
C ALA A 178 -15.96 -0.24 -2.66
N VAL A 179 -15.32 0.82 -2.14
CA VAL A 179 -15.01 2.03 -2.91
C VAL A 179 -14.05 1.69 -4.05
N THR A 180 -12.95 0.99 -3.75
CA THR A 180 -11.96 0.56 -4.76
C THR A 180 -12.60 -0.29 -5.86
N MET A 181 -13.49 -1.23 -5.49
CA MET A 181 -14.21 -2.04 -6.46
C MET A 181 -15.21 -1.23 -7.29
N THR A 182 -15.92 -0.29 -6.66
CA THR A 182 -16.89 0.57 -7.37
C THR A 182 -16.17 1.45 -8.39
N GLU A 183 -15.03 2.03 -8.03
CA GLU A 183 -14.20 2.81 -8.93
C GLU A 183 -13.70 1.98 -10.12
N PHE A 184 -13.25 0.76 -9.87
CA PHE A 184 -12.82 -0.15 -10.93
C PHE A 184 -13.98 -0.49 -11.89
N LEU A 185 -15.20 -0.73 -11.36
CA LEU A 185 -16.38 -0.96 -12.17
C LEU A 185 -16.77 0.25 -13.02
N ILE A 186 -16.59 1.48 -12.49
CA ILE A 186 -16.78 2.71 -13.26
C ILE A 186 -15.80 2.74 -14.44
N VAL A 187 -14.52 2.45 -14.20
CA VAL A 187 -13.49 2.41 -15.26
C VAL A 187 -13.88 1.44 -16.38
N ILE A 188 -14.24 0.19 -16.04
CA ILE A 188 -14.65 -0.81 -17.03
C ILE A 188 -15.88 -0.36 -17.81
N LYS A 189 -16.86 0.24 -17.12
CA LYS A 189 -18.15 0.59 -17.72
C LYS A 189 -18.05 1.75 -18.72
N TYR A 190 -17.26 2.77 -18.40
CA TYR A 190 -17.29 4.04 -19.14
C TYR A 190 -16.25 4.14 -20.25
N ASP A 191 -15.18 3.33 -20.24
CA ASP A 191 -14.25 3.24 -21.36
C ASP A 191 -13.80 1.79 -21.67
N PRO A 192 -14.72 0.97 -22.19
CA PRO A 192 -14.40 -0.42 -22.52
C PRO A 192 -13.37 -0.52 -23.66
N GLY A 193 -13.25 0.49 -24.52
CA GLY A 193 -12.35 0.48 -25.68
C GLY A 193 -10.87 0.48 -25.27
N THR A 194 -10.51 1.23 -24.24
CA THR A 194 -9.14 1.27 -23.72
C THR A 194 -8.81 0.02 -22.90
N VAL A 195 -9.75 -0.44 -22.06
CA VAL A 195 -9.55 -1.61 -21.18
C VAL A 195 -9.51 -2.93 -21.98
N SER A 196 -10.24 -3.02 -23.09
CA SER A 196 -10.29 -4.23 -23.93
C SER A 196 -9.10 -4.38 -24.89
N ARG A 197 -8.16 -3.43 -24.91
CA ARG A 197 -6.94 -3.56 -25.73
C ARG A 197 -6.17 -4.81 -25.30
N PRO A 198 -5.81 -5.69 -26.25
CA PRO A 198 -5.09 -6.91 -25.91
C PRO A 198 -3.70 -6.56 -25.40
N PHE A 199 -3.31 -7.22 -24.31
CA PHE A 199 -1.95 -7.10 -23.78
C PHE A 199 -0.94 -7.55 -24.84
N PRO A 200 0.17 -6.81 -25.03
CA PRO A 200 1.28 -7.27 -25.84
C PRO A 200 1.78 -8.63 -25.34
N PHE A 201 2.20 -9.50 -26.27
CA PHE A 201 2.55 -10.88 -25.96
C PHE A 201 3.64 -10.99 -24.88
N HIS A 202 4.66 -10.13 -24.94
CA HIS A 202 5.74 -10.10 -23.95
C HIS A 202 5.23 -9.73 -22.54
N VAL A 203 4.31 -8.76 -22.42
CA VAL A 203 3.68 -8.39 -21.13
C VAL A 203 2.90 -9.57 -20.58
N ALA A 204 2.07 -10.21 -21.41
CA ALA A 204 1.29 -11.38 -20.99
C ALA A 204 2.17 -12.54 -20.51
N GLN A 205 3.28 -12.82 -21.21
CA GLN A 205 4.26 -13.82 -20.79
C GLN A 205 4.91 -13.47 -19.44
N CYS A 206 5.31 -12.21 -19.23
CA CYS A 206 5.90 -11.78 -17.97
C CYS A 206 4.93 -11.94 -16.79
N TRP A 207 3.65 -11.57 -16.94
CA TRP A 207 2.63 -11.79 -15.91
C TRP A 207 2.36 -13.27 -15.66
N LEU A 208 2.33 -14.10 -16.70
CA LEU A 208 2.16 -15.54 -16.55
C LEU A 208 3.35 -16.18 -15.80
N LEU A 209 4.58 -15.77 -16.13
CA LEU A 209 5.79 -16.21 -15.43
C LEU A 209 5.80 -15.73 -13.97
N GLY A 210 5.40 -14.49 -13.71
CA GLY A 210 5.27 -13.96 -12.36
C GLY A 210 4.25 -14.72 -11.53
N ALA A 211 3.04 -14.94 -12.08
CA ALA A 211 1.97 -15.68 -11.40
C ALA A 211 2.37 -17.13 -11.12
N THR A 212 2.97 -17.82 -12.10
CA THR A 212 3.48 -19.18 -11.90
C THR A 212 4.60 -19.23 -10.88
N GLY A 213 5.49 -18.24 -10.85
CA GLY A 213 6.53 -18.10 -9.82
C GLY A 213 5.97 -17.92 -8.41
N VAL A 214 4.98 -17.03 -8.24
CA VAL A 214 4.30 -16.82 -6.95
C VAL A 214 3.57 -18.08 -6.50
N LEU A 215 2.88 -18.78 -7.41
CA LEU A 215 2.21 -20.04 -7.11
C LEU A 215 3.20 -21.13 -6.73
N ALA A 216 4.28 -21.31 -7.51
CA ALA A 216 5.33 -22.29 -7.24
C ALA A 216 6.00 -22.04 -5.89
N TRP A 217 6.31 -20.78 -5.57
CA TRP A 217 6.86 -20.40 -4.27
C TRP A 217 5.87 -20.69 -3.14
N THR A 218 4.58 -20.40 -3.33
CA THR A 218 3.52 -20.66 -2.34
C THR A 218 3.41 -22.17 -2.06
N VAL A 219 3.34 -22.99 -3.11
CA VAL A 219 3.29 -24.45 -2.99
C VAL A 219 4.53 -24.99 -2.30
N TRP A 220 5.71 -24.57 -2.76
CA TRP A 220 6.99 -25.01 -2.19
C TRP A 220 7.12 -24.63 -0.71
N ARG A 221 6.77 -23.40 -0.33
CA ARG A 221 6.96 -22.88 1.02
C ARG A 221 6.00 -23.52 2.03
N PHE A 222 4.73 -23.67 1.69
CA PHE A 222 3.68 -24.04 2.65
C PHE A 222 3.30 -25.52 2.64
N PHE A 223 3.51 -26.23 1.53
CA PHE A 223 3.21 -27.65 1.41
C PHE A 223 4.50 -28.47 1.45
N ILE A 224 5.42 -28.28 0.49
CA ILE A 224 6.62 -29.14 0.35
C ILE A 224 7.64 -28.94 1.48
N ARG A 225 7.94 -27.70 1.85
CA ARG A 225 8.98 -27.40 2.86
C ARG A 225 8.50 -27.70 4.29
N LYS A 226 7.19 -27.60 4.54
CA LYS A 226 6.60 -27.91 5.84
C LYS A 226 6.72 -29.39 6.16
N GLU A 227 6.54 -30.27 5.18
CA GLU A 227 6.73 -31.72 5.31
C GLU A 227 8.18 -32.11 5.65
N ARG A 228 9.17 -31.31 5.27
CA ARG A 228 10.60 -31.57 5.56
C ARG A 228 11.06 -31.19 6.97
N LEU A 229 10.21 -30.53 7.77
CA LEU A 229 10.53 -30.05 9.12
C LEU A 229 9.76 -30.82 10.22
N ILE A 230 9.06 -31.89 9.85
CA ILE A 230 8.35 -32.80 10.75
C ILE A 230 9.14 -34.10 10.85
#